data_AF-A0A094B5D7-F1
#
_entry.id   AF-A0A094B5D7-F1
#
_cell.length_a   1.000
_cell.length_b   1.000
_cell.length_c   1.000
_cell.angle_alpha   90.00
_cell.angle_beta   90.00
_cell.angle_gamma   90.00
#
_symmetry.space_group_name_H-M   'P 1'
#
loop_
_entity.id
_entity.type
_entity.pdbx_description
1 polymer ?
#
loop_
_entity_poly.entity_id
_entity_poly.type
_entity_poly.pdbx_seq_one_letter_code
_entity_poly.pdbx_strand_id
1 'polypeptide(L)'
;MCPPTLPSSTPAADADTDSDQDFKSPYTPSELAAIILDFYTFLTTLHFPASGLKLPPHGGWPNITQTSSPYFSSKSPLAIEVLRQLAYFDKSTDAPVHYKSRLIDHPSLLLETDEDLFYSPIDFDSAEGYSVDPRDVVCLARGHESGGVQLFLDVRRGEMTEDEVRCDTKDAVDVVVFFERFKEKYRSMKLIACADYEIIVIEEREDRVVEAEEAEEDGEEVSTEVMLSQEEEWYTATDVRWVRGLYRRLGWPDSFQSLEAERVINEAMSEMWGTRGGWNFSHMGALDWCSYSDEVVVGAKSEDVRKIGEDEVSLRVADISIL
;
A
#
# COMPACT_ATOMS: atom_id res chain seq x y z
N MET A 1 53.95 54.07 27.34
CA MET A 1 53.83 53.48 25.98
C MET A 1 54.10 51.99 26.13
N CYS A 2 53.21 51.11 25.66
CA CYS A 2 53.37 49.66 25.75
C CYS A 2 52.75 48.98 24.52
N PRO A 3 53.53 48.17 23.79
CA PRO A 3 53.01 47.06 22.97
C PRO A 3 53.88 45.78 23.13
N PRO A 4 53.53 44.64 22.50
CA PRO A 4 52.22 44.01 22.28
C PRO A 4 52.08 42.82 23.29
N THR A 5 51.17 41.82 23.25
CA THR A 5 50.61 41.00 22.13
C THR A 5 49.35 40.26 22.61
N LEU A 6 48.40 40.01 21.69
CA LEU A 6 47.18 39.22 21.92
C LEU A 6 47.40 37.71 21.67
N PRO A 7 46.89 36.82 22.54
CA PRO A 7 46.48 35.46 22.17
C PRO A 7 45.09 35.48 21.50
N SER A 8 44.81 34.49 20.64
CA SER A 8 43.56 34.39 19.86
C SER A 8 42.46 33.58 20.56
N SER A 9 41.22 33.77 20.13
CA SER A 9 40.00 33.13 20.64
C SER A 9 39.85 31.65 20.27
N THR A 10 39.30 30.85 21.21
CA THR A 10 38.16 29.95 20.93
C THR A 10 37.45 29.54 22.23
N PRO A 11 36.13 29.80 22.31
CA PRO A 11 35.19 28.96 23.05
C PRO A 11 34.01 28.59 22.14
N ALA A 12 33.92 27.30 21.77
CA ALA A 12 32.78 26.74 21.04
C ALA A 12 32.78 25.22 21.23
N ALA A 13 32.07 24.77 22.26
CA ALA A 13 31.81 23.35 22.55
C ALA A 13 30.54 23.25 23.41
N ASP A 14 29.53 24.05 23.06
CA ASP A 14 28.19 23.93 23.61
C ASP A 14 27.62 22.61 23.08
N ALA A 15 27.69 21.58 23.93
CA ALA A 15 27.11 20.29 23.63
C ALA A 15 25.61 20.39 23.87
N ASP A 16 24.88 20.77 22.82
CA ASP A 16 23.41 20.68 22.75
C ASP A 16 23.00 19.20 22.83
N THR A 17 23.07 18.69 24.05
CA THR A 17 22.48 17.44 24.49
C THR A 17 21.02 17.77 24.76
N ASP A 18 20.26 18.08 23.70
CA ASP A 18 18.81 18.19 23.83
C ASP A 18 18.32 16.82 24.28
N SER A 19 17.81 16.80 25.51
CA SER A 19 17.44 15.56 26.18
C SER A 19 16.28 14.91 25.43
N ASP A 20 16.22 13.57 25.43
CA ASP A 20 14.96 12.86 25.27
C ASP A 20 13.95 13.48 26.26
N GLN A 21 13.11 14.38 25.77
CA GLN A 21 12.00 14.91 26.56
C GLN A 21 11.05 13.74 26.83
N ASP A 22 10.30 13.79 27.94
CA ASP A 22 9.31 12.76 28.29
C ASP A 22 8.11 12.80 27.31
N PHE A 23 8.35 12.47 26.04
CA PHE A 23 7.37 12.38 24.98
C PHE A 23 6.48 11.17 25.24
N LYS A 24 5.46 11.40 26.05
CA LYS A 24 4.43 10.41 26.30
C LYS A 24 3.62 10.23 25.02
N SER A 25 3.78 9.08 24.38
CA SER A 25 2.95 8.66 23.24
C SER A 25 1.45 8.90 23.54
N PRO A 26 0.68 9.47 22.59
CA PRO A 26 -0.74 9.75 22.79
C PRO A 26 -1.58 8.47 22.90
N TYR A 27 -1.10 7.34 22.37
CA TYR A 27 -1.80 6.06 22.37
C TYR A 27 -0.97 4.96 23.05
N THR A 28 -1.63 4.03 23.72
CA THR A 28 -1.02 2.75 24.11
C THR A 28 -1.00 1.77 22.94
N PRO A 29 -0.14 0.73 22.96
CA PRO A 29 -0.14 -0.30 21.93
C PRO A 29 -1.50 -0.97 21.69
N SER A 30 -2.32 -1.11 22.74
CA SER A 30 -3.66 -1.68 22.64
C SER A 30 -4.67 -0.73 22.00
N GLU A 31 -4.48 0.58 22.11
CA GLU A 31 -5.32 1.58 21.43
C GLU A 31 -4.96 1.65 19.95
N LEU A 32 -3.67 1.68 19.59
CA LEU A 32 -3.22 1.57 18.19
C LEU A 32 -3.74 0.29 17.51
N ALA A 33 -3.62 -0.85 18.19
CA ALA A 33 -4.15 -2.12 17.70
C ALA A 33 -5.68 -2.12 17.53
N ALA A 34 -6.42 -1.44 18.42
CA ALA A 34 -7.88 -1.33 18.31
C ALA A 34 -8.30 -0.43 17.12
N ILE A 35 -7.58 0.67 16.87
CA ILE A 35 -7.84 1.58 15.74
C ILE A 35 -7.60 0.87 14.40
N ILE A 36 -6.51 0.12 14.28
CA ILE A 36 -6.19 -0.65 13.07
C ILE A 36 -7.16 -1.83 12.89
N LEU A 37 -7.59 -2.48 13.97
CA LEU A 37 -8.60 -3.53 13.92
C LEU A 37 -9.97 -3.00 13.48
N ASP A 38 -10.37 -1.79 13.88
CA ASP A 38 -11.61 -1.15 13.39
C ASP A 38 -11.55 -0.92 11.86
N PHE A 39 -10.45 -0.39 11.34
CA PHE A 39 -10.24 -0.24 9.90
C PHE A 39 -10.24 -1.58 9.16
N TYR A 40 -9.52 -2.59 9.65
CA TYR A 40 -9.52 -3.92 9.05
C TYR A 40 -10.91 -4.59 9.12
N THR A 41 -11.69 -4.35 10.18
CA THR A 41 -13.08 -4.84 10.29
C THR A 41 -13.98 -4.15 9.25
N PHE A 42 -13.83 -2.84 9.05
CA PHE A 42 -14.52 -2.11 7.97
C PHE A 42 -14.16 -2.66 6.57
N LEU A 43 -12.88 -2.98 6.30
CA LEU A 43 -12.50 -3.61 5.03
C LEU A 43 -13.23 -4.96 4.80
N THR A 44 -13.56 -5.71 5.86
CA THR A 44 -14.34 -6.97 5.74
C THR A 44 -15.83 -6.78 5.43
N THR A 45 -16.36 -5.56 5.47
CA THR A 45 -17.72 -5.27 4.97
C THR A 45 -17.75 -4.83 3.51
N LEU A 46 -16.58 -4.68 2.87
CA LEU A 46 -16.44 -4.21 1.49
C LEU A 46 -15.93 -5.32 0.57
N HIS A 47 -14.65 -5.67 0.63
CA HIS A 47 -14.01 -6.60 -0.32
C HIS A 47 -12.95 -7.52 0.30
N PHE A 48 -12.59 -7.34 1.58
CA PHE A 48 -11.68 -8.28 2.25
C PHE A 48 -12.47 -9.49 2.83
N PRO A 49 -12.01 -10.74 2.64
CA PRO A 49 -12.65 -11.90 3.23
C PRO A 49 -12.48 -11.90 4.77
N ALA A 50 -13.59 -11.90 5.50
CA ALA A 50 -13.58 -11.94 6.98
C ALA A 50 -12.88 -13.18 7.57
N SER A 51 -12.76 -14.27 6.80
CA SER A 51 -11.96 -15.47 7.15
C SER A 51 -10.44 -15.23 7.07
N GLY A 52 -9.99 -14.25 6.28
CA GLY A 52 -8.59 -13.86 6.14
C GLY A 52 -8.06 -13.10 7.36
N LEU A 53 -8.93 -12.34 8.05
CA LEU A 53 -8.57 -11.56 9.24
C LEU A 53 -8.23 -12.47 10.44
N LYS A 54 -7.03 -12.28 11.00
CA LYS A 54 -6.49 -13.02 12.16
C LYS A 54 -6.35 -12.07 13.34
N LEU A 55 -6.98 -12.43 14.46
CA LEU A 55 -6.94 -11.68 15.71
C LEU A 55 -5.85 -12.23 16.64
N PRO A 56 -5.11 -11.38 17.37
CA PRO A 56 -4.08 -11.82 18.31
C PRO A 56 -4.67 -12.66 19.46
N PRO A 57 -3.94 -13.65 19.97
CA PRO A 57 -4.31 -14.33 21.21
C PRO A 57 -4.13 -13.38 22.41
N HIS A 58 -4.74 -13.73 23.55
CA HIS A 58 -4.58 -12.97 24.79
C HIS A 58 -3.10 -12.90 25.23
N GLY A 59 -2.51 -11.70 25.17
CA GLY A 59 -1.07 -11.48 25.38
C GLY A 59 -0.24 -11.31 24.10
N GLY A 60 -0.90 -11.21 22.94
CA GLY A 60 -0.27 -10.95 21.65
C GLY A 60 0.42 -12.14 21.01
N TRP A 61 0.81 -12.00 19.73
CA TRP A 61 1.49 -13.02 18.95
C TRP A 61 2.80 -13.47 19.64
N PRO A 62 2.93 -14.73 20.09
CA PRO A 62 4.08 -15.19 20.87
C PRO A 62 5.34 -15.40 20.01
N ASN A 63 5.17 -15.44 18.69
CA ASN A 63 6.20 -15.56 17.67
C ASN A 63 6.78 -14.21 17.23
N ILE A 64 6.12 -13.09 17.50
CA ILE A 64 6.66 -11.74 17.22
C ILE A 64 7.46 -11.30 18.44
N THR A 65 8.78 -11.28 18.32
CA THR A 65 9.72 -10.84 19.36
C THR A 65 10.91 -10.13 18.71
N GLN A 66 11.59 -9.26 19.47
CA GLN A 66 12.75 -8.50 18.99
C GLN A 66 13.97 -9.39 18.56
N THR A 67 13.87 -10.71 18.65
CA THR A 67 14.91 -11.67 18.24
C THR A 67 14.41 -12.77 17.31
N SER A 68 13.14 -12.75 16.87
CA SER A 68 12.58 -13.84 16.04
C SER A 68 12.73 -13.64 14.53
N SER A 69 13.03 -12.44 14.06
CA SER A 69 13.58 -12.20 12.72
C SER A 69 14.51 -10.97 12.70
N PRO A 70 15.34 -10.81 11.66
CA PRO A 70 16.15 -9.60 11.50
C PRO A 70 15.29 -8.33 11.49
N TYR A 71 14.09 -8.35 10.91
CA TYR A 71 13.19 -7.20 10.83
C TYR A 71 12.75 -6.76 12.23
N PHE A 72 12.32 -7.72 13.06
CA PHE A 72 11.96 -7.42 14.45
C PHE A 72 13.18 -6.99 15.30
N SER A 73 14.40 -7.35 14.92
CA SER A 73 15.62 -6.93 15.64
C SER A 73 16.03 -5.47 15.41
N SER A 74 15.58 -4.83 14.32
CA SER A 74 15.81 -3.40 14.11
C SER A 74 14.77 -2.53 14.80
N LYS A 75 13.57 -3.05 15.10
CA LYS A 75 12.46 -2.30 15.69
C LYS A 75 12.60 -2.07 17.20
N SER A 76 11.93 -1.02 17.69
CA SER A 76 11.93 -0.63 19.09
C SER A 76 11.09 -1.59 19.96
N PRO A 77 11.29 -1.62 21.29
CA PRO A 77 10.41 -2.38 22.18
C PRO A 77 8.93 -1.95 22.10
N LEU A 78 8.65 -0.68 21.77
CA LEU A 78 7.28 -0.17 21.61
C LEU A 78 6.66 -0.70 20.31
N ALA A 79 7.40 -0.65 19.19
CA ALA A 79 6.94 -1.16 17.90
C ALA A 79 6.72 -2.68 17.94
N ILE A 80 7.57 -3.42 18.65
CA ILE A 80 7.38 -4.86 18.87
C ILE A 80 6.11 -5.14 19.69
N GLU A 81 5.82 -4.35 20.73
CA GLU A 81 4.60 -4.56 21.51
C GLU A 81 3.32 -4.19 20.73
N VAL A 82 3.37 -3.19 19.83
CA VAL A 82 2.30 -2.92 18.86
C VAL A 82 2.14 -4.09 17.89
N LEU A 83 3.21 -4.52 17.20
CA LEU A 83 3.19 -5.63 16.25
C LEU A 83 2.65 -6.93 16.84
N ARG A 84 2.92 -7.20 18.13
CA ARG A 84 2.34 -8.35 18.86
C ARG A 84 0.83 -8.24 19.05
N GLN A 85 0.26 -7.05 19.08
CA GLN A 85 -1.17 -6.79 19.30
C GLN A 85 -1.94 -6.46 18.02
N LEU A 86 -1.28 -6.23 16.89
CA LEU A 86 -1.98 -6.03 15.61
C LEU A 86 -2.74 -7.29 15.17
N ALA A 87 -3.96 -7.09 14.69
CA ALA A 87 -4.59 -8.04 13.78
C ALA A 87 -3.91 -7.96 12.40
N TYR A 88 -4.05 -8.99 11.57
CA TYR A 88 -3.51 -9.00 10.21
C TYR A 88 -4.38 -9.86 9.28
N PHE A 89 -4.28 -9.65 7.97
CA PHE A 89 -4.82 -10.59 6.99
C PHE A 89 -3.73 -11.57 6.59
N ASP A 90 -4.00 -12.87 6.61
CA ASP A 90 -2.99 -13.86 6.19
C ASP A 90 -2.72 -13.77 4.69
N LYS A 91 -1.52 -14.17 4.25
CA LYS A 91 -1.06 -14.08 2.85
C LYS A 91 -1.87 -14.85 1.78
N SER A 92 -2.91 -15.59 2.13
CA SER A 92 -3.90 -16.09 1.14
C SER A 92 -5.00 -15.07 0.81
N THR A 93 -4.99 -13.93 1.51
CA THR A 93 -5.88 -12.79 1.26
C THR A 93 -5.33 -11.94 0.11
N ASP A 94 -5.65 -12.31 -1.13
CA ASP A 94 -5.38 -11.47 -2.29
C ASP A 94 -6.42 -10.36 -2.42
N ALA A 95 -6.18 -9.24 -1.72
CA ALA A 95 -7.04 -8.05 -1.78
C ALA A 95 -6.20 -6.77 -1.65
N PRO A 96 -6.36 -5.78 -2.55
CA PRO A 96 -5.67 -4.49 -2.44
C PRO A 96 -6.32 -3.60 -1.39
N VAL A 97 -5.53 -2.75 -0.73
CA VAL A 97 -5.99 -1.72 0.25
C VAL A 97 -5.85 -0.29 -0.27
N HIS A 98 -4.99 -0.08 -1.27
CA HIS A 98 -4.91 1.16 -2.05
C HIS A 98 -4.41 0.82 -3.46
N TYR A 99 -4.22 1.84 -4.31
CA TYR A 99 -3.62 1.64 -5.63
C TYR A 99 -2.25 0.95 -5.52
N LYS A 100 -2.11 -0.16 -6.26
CA LYS A 100 -1.00 -1.13 -6.21
C LYS A 100 -0.50 -1.47 -4.79
N SER A 101 -1.37 -1.50 -3.80
CA SER A 101 -1.00 -1.66 -2.38
C SER A 101 -1.70 -2.83 -1.70
N ARG A 102 -0.95 -3.64 -0.94
CA ARG A 102 -1.45 -4.80 -0.18
C ARG A 102 -1.05 -4.73 1.29
N LEU A 103 -1.93 -5.18 2.19
CA LEU A 103 -1.65 -5.29 3.63
C LEU A 103 -0.59 -6.37 3.92
N ILE A 104 0.22 -6.15 4.96
CA ILE A 104 1.36 -7.02 5.32
C ILE A 104 0.95 -8.11 6.32
N ASP A 105 1.19 -9.37 5.97
CA ASP A 105 1.14 -10.53 6.87
C ASP A 105 2.38 -10.50 7.79
N HIS A 106 2.32 -9.73 8.89
CA HIS A 106 3.48 -9.53 9.77
C HIS A 106 4.13 -10.84 10.27
N PRO A 107 3.39 -11.93 10.58
CA PRO A 107 4.00 -13.23 10.87
C PRO A 107 4.79 -13.88 9.72
N SER A 108 4.51 -13.58 8.45
CA SER A 108 5.33 -14.05 7.32
C SER A 108 6.72 -13.41 7.29
N LEU A 109 6.89 -12.21 7.88
CA LEU A 109 8.20 -11.55 8.12
C LEU A 109 9.13 -12.30 9.10
N LEU A 110 8.74 -13.49 9.57
CA LEU A 110 9.60 -14.43 10.28
C LEU A 110 10.45 -15.31 9.34
N LEU A 111 10.04 -15.43 8.08
CA LEU A 111 10.65 -16.31 7.08
C LEU A 111 11.30 -15.55 5.92
N GLU A 112 10.91 -14.29 5.72
CA GLU A 112 11.43 -13.44 4.65
C GLU A 112 12.77 -12.81 5.03
N THR A 113 13.72 -12.90 4.10
CA THR A 113 15.03 -12.23 4.14
C THR A 113 15.13 -11.17 3.04
N ASP A 114 13.99 -10.61 2.64
CA ASP A 114 13.89 -9.59 1.59
C ASP A 114 14.46 -8.27 2.13
N GLU A 115 15.72 -7.97 1.80
CA GLU A 115 16.47 -6.81 2.29
C GLU A 115 15.80 -5.47 1.92
N ASP A 116 14.93 -5.44 0.91
CA ASP A 116 14.20 -4.22 0.50
C ASP A 116 13.17 -3.79 1.56
N LEU A 117 12.70 -4.71 2.43
CA LEU A 117 11.86 -4.38 3.60
C LEU A 117 12.63 -3.70 4.76
N PHE A 118 13.96 -3.59 4.64
CA PHE A 118 14.86 -3.13 5.72
C PHE A 118 15.56 -1.81 5.40
N TYR A 119 15.76 -1.53 4.10
CA TYR A 119 16.82 -0.61 3.65
C TYR A 119 16.39 0.49 2.67
N SER A 120 15.09 0.80 2.57
CA SER A 120 14.67 2.15 2.15
C SER A 120 14.62 3.06 3.39
N PRO A 121 15.59 3.97 3.59
CA PRO A 121 15.52 4.96 4.65
C PRO A 121 14.65 6.11 4.13
N ILE A 122 13.34 5.94 4.20
CA ILE A 122 12.42 7.06 4.02
C ILE A 122 12.59 7.92 5.28
N ASP A 123 13.21 9.08 5.11
CA ASP A 123 13.40 10.07 6.17
C ASP A 123 12.05 10.73 6.46
N PHE A 124 11.22 10.04 7.25
CA PHE A 124 9.91 10.54 7.67
C PHE A 124 10.07 11.72 8.64
N ASP A 125 9.42 12.84 8.33
CA ASP A 125 9.09 13.88 9.31
C ASP A 125 7.67 13.66 9.84
N SER A 126 7.52 13.87 11.15
CA SER A 126 6.23 13.88 11.84
C SER A 126 5.38 15.12 11.48
N ALA A 127 4.11 15.11 11.86
CA ALA A 127 3.15 16.19 11.63
C ALA A 127 3.58 17.56 12.22
N GLU A 128 4.54 17.55 13.15
CA GLU A 128 5.13 18.74 13.76
C GLU A 128 6.50 19.14 13.15
N GLY A 129 7.00 18.40 12.16
CA GLY A 129 8.29 18.65 11.51
C GLY A 129 9.52 18.12 12.25
N TYR A 130 9.36 17.06 13.07
CA TYR A 130 10.49 16.34 13.68
C TYR A 130 10.73 15.01 12.97
N SER A 131 11.99 14.73 12.64
CA SER A 131 12.45 13.45 12.12
C SER A 131 12.05 12.28 13.03
N VAL A 132 11.51 11.22 12.44
CA VAL A 132 11.02 10.01 13.11
C VAL A 132 12.11 8.95 13.18
N ASP A 133 12.18 8.21 14.29
CA ASP A 133 13.08 7.08 14.48
C ASP A 133 12.58 5.86 13.67
N PRO A 134 13.30 5.36 12.63
CA PRO A 134 12.84 4.24 11.80
C PRO A 134 12.63 2.92 12.56
N ARG A 135 13.07 2.85 13.82
CA ARG A 135 12.84 1.73 14.74
C ARG A 135 11.43 1.74 15.33
N ASP A 136 10.77 2.89 15.43
CA ASP A 136 9.36 3.02 15.84
C ASP A 136 8.38 2.92 14.66
N VAL A 137 8.85 3.09 13.41
CA VAL A 137 8.00 2.97 12.23
C VAL A 137 7.61 1.51 11.95
N VAL A 138 6.32 1.24 11.81
CA VAL A 138 5.75 -0.06 11.36
C VAL A 138 5.10 0.12 9.99
N CYS A 139 5.46 -0.71 9.01
CA CYS A 139 4.81 -0.72 7.70
C CYS A 139 3.58 -1.63 7.76
N LEU A 140 2.38 -1.10 7.47
CA LEU A 140 1.11 -1.83 7.45
C LEU A 140 0.73 -2.33 6.05
N ALA A 141 1.16 -1.63 4.99
CA ALA A 141 0.91 -2.00 3.60
C ALA A 141 2.13 -1.71 2.70
N ARG A 142 2.42 -2.62 1.76
CA ARG A 142 3.48 -2.46 0.74
C ARG A 142 2.84 -2.08 -0.60
N GLY A 143 3.32 -0.98 -1.18
CA GLY A 143 3.06 -0.58 -2.55
C GLY A 143 3.99 -1.30 -3.52
N HIS A 144 3.51 -1.55 -4.73
CA HIS A 144 4.26 -2.15 -5.84
C HIS A 144 4.37 -1.17 -7.01
N GLU A 145 5.54 -1.15 -7.67
CA GLU A 145 5.88 -0.22 -8.77
C GLU A 145 5.76 1.27 -8.42
N SER A 146 6.18 2.15 -9.34
CA SER A 146 6.04 3.59 -9.17
C SER A 146 4.57 4.01 -9.01
N GLY A 147 4.29 4.82 -8.00
CA GLY A 147 2.96 5.25 -7.59
C GLY A 147 2.19 4.26 -6.71
N GLY A 148 2.71 3.05 -6.49
CA GLY A 148 2.11 2.12 -5.52
C GLY A 148 2.24 2.65 -4.10
N VAL A 149 1.19 2.52 -3.29
CA VAL A 149 1.13 3.23 -1.99
C VAL A 149 1.59 2.36 -0.82
N GLN A 150 2.54 2.86 -0.04
CA GLN A 150 2.97 2.31 1.24
C GLN A 150 2.29 3.04 2.41
N LEU A 151 1.96 2.28 3.47
CA LEU A 151 1.31 2.82 4.66
C LEU A 151 2.19 2.57 5.88
N PHE A 152 2.69 3.65 6.49
CA PHE A 152 3.62 3.62 7.61
C PHE A 152 3.00 4.23 8.87
N LEU A 153 3.22 3.61 10.02
CA LEU A 153 2.78 4.05 11.35
C LEU A 153 4.00 4.35 12.22
N ASP A 154 4.20 5.59 12.66
CA ASP A 154 5.05 5.85 13.83
C ASP A 154 4.28 5.46 15.10
N VAL A 155 4.71 4.41 15.78
CA VAL A 155 4.08 3.99 17.04
C VAL A 155 4.39 4.92 18.21
N ARG A 156 5.46 5.72 18.13
CA ARG A 156 5.83 6.67 19.19
C ARG A 156 4.85 7.84 19.19
N ARG A 157 4.56 8.42 18.04
CA ARG A 157 3.63 9.55 17.88
C ARG A 157 2.18 9.15 17.63
N GLY A 158 1.93 7.94 17.12
CA GLY A 158 0.59 7.55 16.65
C GLY A 158 0.19 8.26 15.37
N GLU A 159 1.15 8.50 14.49
CA GLU A 159 0.99 9.19 13.22
C GLU A 159 1.15 8.21 12.06
N MET A 160 0.35 8.40 11.01
CA MET A 160 0.35 7.63 9.77
C MET A 160 0.92 8.48 8.64
N THR A 161 1.80 7.89 7.83
CA THR A 161 2.32 8.45 6.58
C THR A 161 1.88 7.59 5.40
N GLU A 162 1.44 8.25 4.33
CA GLU A 162 1.10 7.65 3.03
C GLU A 162 2.25 7.99 2.06
N ASP A 163 2.98 6.98 1.59
CA ASP A 163 4.15 7.15 0.72
C ASP A 163 3.87 6.52 -0.66
N GLU A 164 3.90 7.32 -1.72
CA GLU A 164 3.73 6.86 -3.09
C GLU A 164 5.10 6.51 -3.68
N VAL A 165 5.37 5.20 -3.86
CA VAL A 165 6.68 4.67 -4.29
C VAL A 165 7.23 5.45 -5.48
N ARG A 166 8.41 6.04 -5.33
CA ARG A 166 9.13 6.82 -6.37
C ARG A 166 8.34 8.04 -6.90
N CYS A 167 7.33 8.53 -6.17
CA CYS A 167 6.48 9.66 -6.56
C CYS A 167 6.46 10.79 -5.52
N ASP A 168 5.87 10.57 -4.34
CA ASP A 168 5.65 11.62 -3.32
C ASP A 168 5.45 11.00 -1.92
N THR A 169 5.81 11.72 -0.86
CA THR A 169 5.60 11.28 0.54
C THR A 169 4.71 12.30 1.23
N LYS A 170 3.46 11.93 1.54
CA LYS A 170 2.43 12.85 2.04
C LYS A 170 2.66 13.16 3.53
N ASP A 171 2.28 14.37 3.97
CA ASP A 171 2.39 14.81 5.37
C ASP A 171 1.85 13.76 6.35
N ALA A 172 2.55 13.53 7.46
CA ALA A 172 2.10 12.64 8.52
C ALA A 172 0.82 13.16 9.21
N VAL A 173 -0.11 12.27 9.55
CA VAL A 173 -1.42 12.60 10.15
C VAL A 173 -1.72 11.65 11.31
N ASP A 174 -2.33 12.15 12.40
CA ASP A 174 -2.86 11.32 13.49
C ASP A 174 -3.62 10.07 12.98
N VAL A 175 -3.32 8.91 13.54
CA VAL A 175 -3.80 7.60 13.09
C VAL A 175 -5.33 7.47 13.04
N VAL A 176 -6.06 8.13 13.96
CA VAL A 176 -7.53 8.13 13.96
C VAL A 176 -8.06 9.00 12.83
N VAL A 177 -7.50 10.21 12.67
CA VAL A 177 -7.86 11.12 11.57
C VAL A 177 -7.53 10.50 10.21
N PHE A 178 -6.40 9.78 10.10
CA PHE A 178 -6.01 9.06 8.89
C PHE A 178 -7.03 7.96 8.53
N PHE A 179 -7.32 7.02 9.44
CA PHE A 179 -8.22 5.91 9.11
C PHE A 179 -9.69 6.35 8.96
N GLU A 180 -10.18 7.40 9.63
CA GLU A 180 -11.51 7.93 9.30
C GLU A 180 -11.56 8.56 7.90
N ARG A 181 -10.53 9.31 7.49
CA ARG A 181 -10.43 9.81 6.10
C ARG A 181 -10.37 8.66 5.10
N PHE A 182 -9.61 7.60 5.38
CA PHE A 182 -9.49 6.41 4.51
C PHE A 182 -10.83 5.68 4.38
N LYS A 183 -11.53 5.43 5.49
CA LYS A 183 -12.89 4.88 5.48
C LYS A 183 -13.84 5.76 4.66
N GLU A 184 -13.70 7.08 4.74
CA GLU A 184 -14.52 8.01 3.95
C GLU A 184 -14.15 8.03 2.46
N LYS A 185 -12.87 7.89 2.07
CA LYS A 185 -12.47 7.69 0.67
C LYS A 185 -13.19 6.48 0.06
N TYR A 186 -13.38 5.40 0.83
CA TYR A 186 -14.18 4.24 0.41
C TYR A 186 -15.69 4.53 0.38
N ARG A 187 -16.29 5.07 1.46
CA ARG A 187 -17.75 5.35 1.52
C ARG A 187 -18.20 6.25 0.37
N SER A 188 -17.44 7.32 0.09
CA SER A 188 -17.66 8.26 -1.01
C SER A 188 -17.30 7.72 -2.41
N MET A 189 -16.72 6.52 -2.52
CA MET A 189 -16.23 5.94 -3.77
C MET A 189 -15.24 6.86 -4.51
N LYS A 190 -14.33 7.48 -3.73
CA LYS A 190 -13.03 7.99 -4.22
C LYS A 190 -11.98 6.89 -4.29
N LEU A 191 -12.12 5.84 -3.47
CA LEU A 191 -11.46 4.55 -3.66
C LEU A 191 -12.52 3.50 -4.00
N ILE A 192 -12.38 2.84 -5.15
CA ILE A 192 -13.29 1.78 -5.58
C ILE A 192 -12.46 0.50 -5.77
N ALA A 193 -12.75 -0.50 -4.95
CA ALA A 193 -12.12 -1.81 -4.99
C ALA A 193 -13.07 -2.85 -5.59
N CYS A 194 -12.51 -3.78 -6.36
CA CYS A 194 -13.11 -5.06 -6.70
C CYS A 194 -12.06 -6.15 -6.41
N ALA A 195 -12.48 -7.36 -6.07
CA ALA A 195 -11.55 -8.49 -6.00
C ALA A 195 -10.84 -8.68 -7.36
N ASP A 196 -9.59 -9.15 -7.32
CA ASP A 196 -8.68 -9.35 -8.46
C ASP A 196 -8.32 -8.11 -9.32
N TYR A 197 -8.81 -6.90 -9.03
CA TYR A 197 -8.54 -5.67 -9.80
C TYR A 197 -7.79 -4.58 -9.02
N GLU A 198 -7.00 -3.75 -9.70
CA GLU A 198 -6.33 -2.58 -9.09
C GLU A 198 -7.36 -1.58 -8.53
N ILE A 199 -7.12 -0.96 -7.36
CA ILE A 199 -8.06 0.04 -6.84
C ILE A 199 -8.10 1.28 -7.75
N ILE A 200 -9.31 1.64 -8.20
CA ILE A 200 -9.62 2.90 -8.86
C ILE A 200 -9.48 4.02 -7.82
N VAL A 201 -8.67 5.03 -8.15
CA VAL A 201 -8.44 6.21 -7.30
C VAL A 201 -8.97 7.45 -8.03
N ILE A 202 -9.90 8.14 -7.38
CA ILE A 202 -10.46 9.43 -7.80
C ILE A 202 -9.86 10.52 -6.90
N GLU A 203 -8.55 10.75 -7.05
CA GLU A 203 -7.79 11.86 -6.45
C GLU A 203 -7.25 12.81 -7.53
N GLU A 204 -7.03 14.06 -7.14
CA GLU A 204 -7.19 15.33 -7.87
C GLU A 204 -6.34 15.57 -9.14
N ARG A 205 -6.35 14.64 -10.10
CA ARG A 205 -5.82 14.88 -11.46
C ARG A 205 -6.79 15.74 -12.27
N GLU A 206 -6.50 17.03 -12.33
CA GLU A 206 -7.28 18.11 -12.95
C GLU A 206 -7.96 17.72 -14.29
N ASP A 207 -7.26 17.01 -15.17
CA ASP A 207 -7.72 16.70 -16.54
C ASP A 207 -8.81 15.61 -16.64
N ARG A 208 -8.97 14.73 -15.64
CA ARG A 208 -9.93 13.59 -15.70
C ARG A 208 -10.85 13.48 -14.49
N VAL A 209 -10.50 14.09 -13.36
CA VAL A 209 -11.32 14.03 -12.14
C VAL A 209 -12.54 14.93 -12.23
N VAL A 210 -12.45 16.08 -12.91
CA VAL A 210 -13.57 17.03 -13.05
C VAL A 210 -14.82 16.35 -13.61
N GLU A 211 -14.72 15.60 -14.72
CA GLU A 211 -15.86 14.86 -15.27
C GLU A 211 -16.37 13.71 -14.38
N ALA A 212 -15.57 13.21 -13.42
CA ALA A 212 -15.90 12.12 -12.51
C ALA A 212 -16.38 12.58 -11.11
N GLU A 213 -16.22 13.87 -10.80
CA GLU A 213 -16.77 14.53 -9.60
C GLU A 213 -18.00 15.38 -9.95
N GLU A 214 -18.01 16.10 -11.08
CA GLU A 214 -19.24 16.71 -11.65
C GLU A 214 -20.27 15.65 -12.11
N ALA A 215 -19.89 14.38 -12.09
CA ALA A 215 -20.76 13.22 -12.29
C ALA A 215 -21.70 12.90 -11.10
N GLU A 216 -21.44 13.46 -9.92
CA GLU A 216 -22.38 13.53 -8.81
C GLU A 216 -23.13 14.89 -8.97
N GLU A 217 -24.46 15.02 -8.94
CA GLU A 217 -25.42 14.34 -8.06
C GLU A 217 -26.74 13.87 -8.76
N ASP A 218 -27.01 14.25 -10.02
CA ASP A 218 -28.38 14.24 -10.61
C ASP A 218 -28.49 13.49 -11.97
N GLY A 219 -27.56 12.55 -12.24
CA GLY A 219 -27.46 11.82 -13.51
C GLY A 219 -28.28 10.52 -13.56
N GLU A 220 -28.86 10.21 -14.73
CA GLU A 220 -29.47 8.89 -15.00
C GLU A 220 -28.41 7.77 -14.94
N GLU A 221 -28.79 6.62 -14.38
CA GLU A 221 -27.88 5.51 -14.15
C GLU A 221 -27.34 4.92 -15.47
N VAL A 222 -26.02 4.83 -15.58
CA VAL A 222 -25.36 4.24 -16.75
C VAL A 222 -25.64 2.74 -16.78
N SER A 223 -26.28 2.26 -17.86
CA SER A 223 -26.47 0.82 -18.09
C SER A 223 -25.20 0.17 -18.62
N THR A 224 -25.08 -1.15 -18.48
CA THR A 224 -23.92 -1.91 -18.97
C THR A 224 -23.77 -1.79 -20.49
N GLU A 225 -24.88 -1.75 -21.23
CA GLU A 225 -24.88 -1.55 -22.69
C GLU A 225 -24.32 -0.18 -23.08
N VAL A 226 -24.64 0.88 -22.32
CA VAL A 226 -24.09 2.23 -22.55
C VAL A 226 -22.59 2.25 -22.25
N MET A 227 -22.17 1.68 -21.13
CA MET A 227 -20.75 1.59 -20.75
C MET A 227 -19.93 0.79 -21.80
N LEU A 228 -20.43 -0.35 -22.26
CA LEU A 228 -19.78 -1.18 -23.28
C LEU A 228 -19.79 -0.58 -24.70
N SER A 229 -20.65 0.41 -24.97
CA SER A 229 -20.77 1.07 -26.29
C SER A 229 -19.73 2.16 -26.58
N GLN A 230 -18.87 2.48 -25.62
CA GLN A 230 -17.78 3.46 -25.75
C GLN A 230 -16.68 2.96 -26.70
N GLU A 231 -15.98 3.90 -27.36
CA GLU A 231 -14.82 3.60 -28.22
C GLU A 231 -13.47 3.94 -27.54
N GLU A 232 -13.53 4.70 -26.45
CA GLU A 232 -12.42 5.13 -25.61
C GLU A 232 -11.79 3.97 -24.83
N GLU A 233 -10.55 4.14 -24.35
CA GLU A 233 -9.95 3.23 -23.36
C GLU A 233 -10.80 3.17 -22.07
N TRP A 234 -10.67 2.10 -21.29
CA TRP A 234 -11.28 2.01 -19.95
C TRP A 234 -10.78 3.15 -19.03
N TYR A 235 -11.53 3.42 -17.96
CA TYR A 235 -11.31 4.52 -17.00
C TYR A 235 -11.82 5.89 -17.49
N THR A 236 -12.98 5.92 -18.17
CA THR A 236 -13.74 7.15 -18.43
C THR A 236 -14.63 7.55 -17.25
N ALA A 237 -15.14 8.78 -17.23
CA ALA A 237 -16.16 9.20 -16.27
C ALA A 237 -17.47 8.39 -16.39
N THR A 238 -17.78 7.81 -17.55
CA THR A 238 -18.92 6.91 -17.74
C THR A 238 -18.67 5.54 -17.12
N ASP A 239 -17.45 5.02 -17.22
CA ASP A 239 -17.03 3.78 -16.55
C ASP A 239 -17.14 3.93 -15.02
N VAL A 240 -16.59 5.02 -14.46
CA VAL A 240 -16.66 5.30 -13.02
C VAL A 240 -18.12 5.45 -12.55
N ARG A 241 -18.98 6.16 -13.32
CA ARG A 241 -20.42 6.24 -13.02
C ARG A 241 -21.11 4.88 -13.06
N TRP A 242 -20.78 4.00 -14.01
CA TRP A 242 -21.34 2.65 -14.09
C TRP A 242 -20.96 1.81 -12.87
N VAL A 243 -19.69 1.82 -12.44
CA VAL A 243 -19.27 1.10 -11.22
C VAL A 243 -19.93 1.70 -9.97
N ARG A 244 -19.95 3.03 -9.80
CA ARG A 244 -20.64 3.69 -8.67
C ARG A 244 -22.13 3.37 -8.62
N GLY A 245 -22.81 3.36 -9.76
CA GLY A 245 -24.23 2.97 -9.87
C GLY A 245 -24.44 1.50 -9.46
N LEU A 246 -23.66 0.57 -10.03
CA LEU A 246 -23.66 -0.84 -9.66
C LEU A 246 -23.46 -1.04 -8.15
N TYR A 247 -22.50 -0.34 -7.54
CA TYR A 247 -22.18 -0.50 -6.12
C TYR A 247 -23.31 0.07 -5.23
N ARG A 248 -23.89 1.21 -5.61
CA ARG A 248 -25.09 1.78 -4.96
C ARG A 248 -26.29 0.83 -5.06
N ARG A 249 -26.58 0.26 -6.24
CA ARG A 249 -27.64 -0.77 -6.42
C ARG A 249 -27.43 -1.99 -5.53
N LEU A 250 -26.17 -2.39 -5.32
CA LEU A 250 -25.80 -3.58 -4.55
C LEU A 250 -25.62 -3.32 -3.05
N GLY A 251 -25.87 -2.10 -2.57
CA GLY A 251 -25.95 -1.77 -1.14
C GLY A 251 -24.71 -1.10 -0.53
N TRP A 252 -23.82 -0.53 -1.35
CA TRP A 252 -22.63 0.18 -0.85
C TRP A 252 -23.00 1.42 0.00
N PRO A 253 -22.32 1.67 1.14
CA PRO A 253 -21.28 0.84 1.76
C PRO A 253 -21.83 -0.21 2.75
N ASP A 254 -22.97 0.05 3.40
CA ASP A 254 -23.38 -0.61 4.64
C ASP A 254 -24.03 -2.00 4.47
N SER A 255 -24.33 -2.43 3.25
CA SER A 255 -24.98 -3.72 2.95
C SER A 255 -24.55 -4.26 1.59
N PHE A 256 -23.27 -4.04 1.24
CA PHE A 256 -22.71 -4.33 -0.07
C PHE A 256 -22.65 -5.83 -0.40
N GLN A 257 -23.16 -6.20 -1.57
CA GLN A 257 -23.13 -7.57 -2.10
C GLN A 257 -21.90 -7.78 -2.99
N SER A 258 -20.71 -7.82 -2.38
CA SER A 258 -19.42 -7.85 -3.08
C SER A 258 -19.32 -8.94 -4.15
N LEU A 259 -19.64 -10.19 -3.81
CA LEU A 259 -19.59 -11.34 -4.74
C LEU A 259 -20.48 -11.16 -5.98
N GLU A 260 -21.57 -10.40 -5.89
CA GLU A 260 -22.44 -10.09 -7.03
C GLU A 260 -21.90 -8.90 -7.85
N ALA A 261 -21.26 -7.92 -7.19
CA ALA A 261 -20.55 -6.83 -7.85
C ALA A 261 -19.36 -7.36 -8.65
N GLU A 262 -18.55 -8.22 -8.03
CA GLU A 262 -17.44 -8.97 -8.63
C GLU A 262 -17.91 -9.79 -9.83
N ARG A 263 -19.04 -10.51 -9.73
CA ARG A 263 -19.62 -11.28 -10.84
C ARG A 263 -19.97 -10.37 -12.03
N VAL A 264 -20.68 -9.26 -11.79
CA VAL A 264 -21.10 -8.32 -12.84
C VAL A 264 -19.91 -7.58 -13.45
N ILE A 265 -18.88 -7.24 -12.66
CA ILE A 265 -17.63 -6.66 -13.17
C ILE A 265 -16.89 -7.67 -14.04
N ASN A 266 -16.67 -8.89 -13.57
CA ASN A 266 -15.94 -9.92 -14.35
C ASN A 266 -16.64 -10.23 -15.68
N GLU A 267 -17.98 -10.28 -15.71
CA GLU A 267 -18.76 -10.45 -16.94
C GLU A 267 -18.55 -9.27 -17.92
N ALA A 268 -18.64 -8.03 -17.44
CA ALA A 268 -18.41 -6.83 -18.25
C ALA A 268 -16.95 -6.72 -18.75
N MET A 269 -15.97 -7.04 -17.90
CA MET A 269 -14.55 -7.04 -18.28
C MET A 269 -14.25 -8.11 -19.32
N SER A 270 -14.89 -9.28 -19.24
CA SER A 270 -14.71 -10.36 -20.21
C SER A 270 -15.24 -10.01 -21.62
N GLU A 271 -16.24 -9.14 -21.76
CA GLU A 271 -16.65 -8.62 -23.08
C GLU A 271 -15.71 -7.51 -23.60
N MET A 272 -15.15 -6.71 -22.69
CA MET A 272 -14.44 -5.46 -22.99
C MET A 272 -12.91 -5.60 -23.16
N TRP A 273 -12.30 -6.64 -22.61
CA TRP A 273 -10.84 -6.84 -22.63
C TRP A 273 -10.22 -6.80 -24.04
N GLY A 274 -10.97 -7.28 -25.04
CA GLY A 274 -10.53 -7.29 -26.44
C GLY A 274 -10.73 -5.98 -27.22
N THR A 275 -11.34 -4.95 -26.62
CA THR A 275 -11.71 -3.69 -27.31
C THR A 275 -11.21 -2.43 -26.61
N ARG A 276 -11.42 -2.28 -25.30
CA ARG A 276 -11.10 -1.05 -24.53
C ARG A 276 -9.98 -1.24 -23.49
N GLY A 277 -9.25 -2.36 -23.55
CA GLY A 277 -8.23 -2.75 -22.56
C GLY A 277 -8.81 -3.34 -21.28
N GLY A 278 -9.85 -2.71 -20.73
CA GLY A 278 -10.50 -3.15 -19.48
C GLY A 278 -9.76 -2.72 -18.22
N TRP A 279 -10.20 -3.23 -17.07
CA TRP A 279 -9.64 -2.90 -15.75
C TRP A 279 -8.43 -3.78 -15.46
N ASN A 280 -7.27 -3.18 -15.18
CA ASN A 280 -6.04 -3.88 -14.76
C ASN A 280 -6.30 -4.83 -13.57
N PHE A 281 -5.82 -6.06 -13.68
CA PHE A 281 -5.83 -7.02 -12.58
C PHE A 281 -4.79 -6.64 -11.50
N SER A 282 -5.14 -6.80 -10.22
CA SER A 282 -4.20 -6.70 -9.08
C SER A 282 -3.33 -7.95 -8.91
N HIS A 283 -3.66 -9.03 -9.64
CA HIS A 283 -3.12 -10.37 -9.43
C HIS A 283 -1.79 -10.58 -10.18
N MET A 284 -0.68 -10.31 -9.48
CA MET A 284 0.64 -10.89 -9.79
C MET A 284 0.98 -11.92 -8.71
N GLY A 285 1.80 -12.92 -9.05
CA GLY A 285 2.12 -13.99 -8.12
C GLY A 285 2.81 -13.45 -6.86
N ALA A 286 2.53 -14.05 -5.70
CA ALA A 286 3.12 -13.63 -4.42
C ALA A 286 4.67 -13.75 -4.35
N LEU A 287 5.32 -14.28 -5.39
CA LEU A 287 6.77 -14.23 -5.57
C LEU A 287 7.21 -12.92 -6.25
N ASP A 288 6.51 -12.50 -7.31
CA ASP A 288 6.84 -11.28 -8.07
C ASP A 288 6.73 -10.02 -7.19
N TRP A 289 5.73 -9.98 -6.29
CA TRP A 289 5.53 -8.89 -5.31
C TRP A 289 6.70 -8.66 -4.34
N CYS A 290 7.62 -9.63 -4.19
CA CYS A 290 8.80 -9.54 -3.34
C CYS A 290 10.11 -9.81 -4.12
N SER A 291 10.08 -9.81 -5.46
CA SER A 291 11.26 -10.04 -6.29
C SER A 291 11.48 -8.91 -7.31
N TYR A 292 11.73 -7.70 -6.81
CA TYR A 292 12.13 -6.57 -7.66
C TYR A 292 13.39 -5.86 -7.15
N SER A 293 14.48 -6.62 -7.07
CA SER A 293 15.82 -6.04 -6.99
C SER A 293 16.05 -5.11 -8.18
N ASP A 294 16.60 -3.92 -7.97
CA ASP A 294 16.91 -2.98 -9.06
C ASP A 294 17.87 -3.60 -10.09
N GLU A 295 17.33 -4.06 -11.22
CA GLU A 295 18.11 -4.29 -12.44
C GLU A 295 18.62 -2.94 -12.95
N VAL A 296 19.78 -2.55 -12.43
CA VAL A 296 20.58 -1.43 -12.91
C VAL A 296 20.64 -1.50 -14.43
N VAL A 297 20.13 -0.48 -15.12
CA VAL A 297 20.13 -0.39 -16.58
C VAL A 297 21.55 -0.20 -17.09
N VAL A 298 22.30 -1.31 -17.14
CA VAL A 298 23.60 -1.41 -17.81
C VAL A 298 23.33 -1.31 -19.30
N GLY A 299 23.28 -0.06 -19.80
CA GLY A 299 22.83 0.27 -21.14
C GLY A 299 23.61 -0.47 -22.24
N ALA A 300 23.04 -1.58 -22.69
CA ALA A 300 23.53 -2.37 -23.82
C ALA A 300 23.42 -1.53 -25.10
N LYS A 301 24.51 -0.84 -25.45
CA LYS A 301 24.58 -0.07 -26.70
C LYS A 301 24.39 -1.01 -27.88
N SER A 302 23.44 -0.65 -28.74
CA SER A 302 23.15 -1.35 -29.99
C SER A 302 24.31 -1.24 -30.99
N GLU A 303 25.31 -2.12 -30.87
CA GLU A 303 26.34 -2.33 -31.90
C GLU A 303 27.08 -3.68 -31.72
N ASP A 304 26.45 -4.80 -32.11
CA ASP A 304 27.13 -5.97 -32.74
C ASP A 304 26.20 -7.16 -33.13
N VAL A 305 25.12 -6.91 -33.88
CA VAL A 305 24.32 -7.99 -34.51
C VAL A 305 24.88 -8.34 -35.89
N ARG A 306 26.04 -9.01 -35.94
CA ARG A 306 26.58 -9.65 -37.17
C ARG A 306 27.33 -10.96 -36.88
N LYS A 307 26.83 -12.05 -37.49
CA LYS A 307 27.42 -13.41 -37.60
C LYS A 307 27.36 -14.33 -36.36
N ILE A 308 26.22 -14.99 -36.20
CA ILE A 308 26.08 -16.46 -36.35
C ILE A 308 24.77 -16.62 -37.17
N GLY A 309 24.62 -17.52 -38.15
CA GLY A 309 25.46 -18.65 -38.57
C GLY A 309 24.57 -19.90 -38.57
N GLU A 310 24.02 -20.25 -39.74
CA GLU A 310 23.11 -21.40 -39.88
C GLU A 310 23.87 -22.71 -39.65
N ASP A 311 23.39 -23.54 -38.72
CA ASP A 311 23.36 -25.01 -38.80
C ASP A 311 22.61 -25.63 -37.59
N GLU A 312 22.42 -26.95 -37.64
CA GLU A 312 21.66 -27.87 -36.75
C GLU A 312 21.82 -27.65 -35.21
N VAL A 313 20.91 -28.05 -34.30
CA VAL A 313 20.42 -29.43 -34.08
C VAL A 313 19.00 -29.54 -33.48
N SER A 314 18.18 -30.31 -34.20
CA SER A 314 17.06 -31.20 -33.85
C SER A 314 16.67 -31.50 -32.36
N LEU A 315 15.36 -31.39 -32.12
CA LEU A 315 14.47 -32.26 -31.30
C LEU A 315 14.88 -32.73 -29.88
N ARG A 316 13.99 -32.43 -28.90
CA ARG A 316 13.06 -33.46 -28.36
C ARG A 316 11.91 -32.85 -27.53
N VAL A 317 10.73 -33.47 -27.65
CA VAL A 317 9.59 -33.33 -26.74
C VAL A 317 9.42 -34.65 -26.00
N ALA A 318 9.23 -34.61 -24.68
CA ALA A 318 8.77 -35.75 -23.88
C ALA A 318 8.17 -35.28 -22.53
N ASP A 319 6.86 -35.46 -22.41
CA ASP A 319 6.14 -35.99 -21.25
C ASP A 319 6.55 -35.58 -19.82
N ILE A 320 5.66 -34.83 -19.15
CA ILE A 320 5.44 -34.94 -17.71
C ILE A 320 4.03 -35.49 -17.50
N SER A 321 3.92 -36.65 -16.87
CA SER A 321 2.65 -37.25 -16.44
C SER A 321 2.75 -37.68 -14.99
N ILE A 322 1.90 -37.06 -14.16
CA ILE A 322 1.26 -37.57 -12.94
C ILE A 322 2.07 -38.59 -12.11
N LEU A 323 2.55 -38.15 -10.96
CA LEU A 323 2.31 -38.80 -9.66
C LEU A 323 2.49 -37.81 -8.50
#